data_AF-A0A6P0UAB9-F1
#
_entry.id   AF-A0A6P0UAB9-F1
#
_cell.length_a   1.000
_cell.length_b   1.000
_cell.length_c   1.000
_cell.angle_alpha   90.00
_cell.angle_beta   90.00
_cell.angle_gamma   90.00
#
_symmetry.space_group_name_H-M   'P 1'
#
loop_
_entity.id
_entity.type
_entity.pdbx_description
1 polymer ?
#
loop_
_entity_poly.entity_id
_entity_poly.type
_entity_poly.pdbx_seq_one_letter_code
_entity_poly.pdbx_strand_id
1 'polypeptide(L)'
;MPTDEKELNRLQKDVKILKKKLARSEANRVTLEKIWDRNSRLFETLHKEIETQRELVQQKKEELEALAAKLAKYLSPQVYDSIFTGEREVKIGTYRKTLTVFFSDIVGFTERSEQMEIGKLSRWLNHYLERMAEIAIQYEGTLDKFIGDAVMVFFGDPKSEGEQRDAFHCIRMAMVMREEAKKMGVD
;
A
#
# COMPACT_ATOMS: atom_id res chain seq x y z
N MET A 1 -75.75 20.38 50.68
CA MET A 1 -75.07 20.07 49.41
C MET A 1 -73.91 21.05 49.20
N PRO A 2 -72.69 20.78 49.73
CA PRO A 2 -71.50 21.61 49.53
C PRO A 2 -70.43 20.95 48.62
N THR A 3 -70.77 19.83 47.98
CA THR A 3 -69.84 18.96 47.25
C THR A 3 -69.53 19.47 45.83
N ASP A 4 -70.51 20.06 45.14
CA ASP A 4 -70.40 20.41 43.71
C ASP A 4 -69.51 21.64 43.43
N GLU A 5 -69.49 22.64 44.33
CA GLU A 5 -68.74 23.88 44.13
C GLU A 5 -67.23 23.71 44.37
N LYS A 6 -66.85 22.86 45.33
CA LYS A 6 -65.45 22.47 45.55
C LYS A 6 -64.90 21.66 44.38
N GLU A 7 -65.74 20.78 43.82
CA GLU A 7 -65.38 19.97 42.67
C GLU A 7 -65.24 20.82 41.40
N LEU A 8 -66.16 21.77 41.19
CA LEU A 8 -66.08 22.75 40.10
C LEU A 8 -64.80 23.60 40.17
N ASN A 9 -64.43 24.11 41.34
CA ASN A 9 -63.20 24.88 41.54
C ASN A 9 -61.93 24.03 41.30
N ARG A 10 -61.95 22.77 41.70
CA ARG A 10 -60.84 21.83 41.45
C ARG A 10 -60.67 21.55 39.96
N LEU A 11 -61.77 21.26 39.26
CA LEU A 11 -61.78 21.04 37.81
C LEU A 11 -61.31 22.29 37.05
N GLN A 12 -61.73 23.49 37.44
CA GLN A 12 -61.25 24.73 36.83
C GLN A 12 -59.74 24.94 37.00
N LYS A 13 -59.19 24.58 38.16
CA LYS A 13 -57.75 24.64 38.43
C LYS A 13 -56.98 23.62 37.59
N ASP A 14 -57.48 22.40 37.46
CA ASP A 14 -56.86 21.34 36.66
C ASP A 14 -56.90 21.69 35.16
N VAL A 15 -58.02 22.22 34.66
CA VAL A 15 -58.13 22.73 33.27
C VAL A 15 -57.12 23.86 33.01
N LYS A 16 -56.90 24.76 33.97
CA LYS A 16 -55.90 25.83 33.85
C LYS A 16 -54.47 25.28 33.77
N ILE A 17 -54.16 24.25 34.55
CA ILE A 17 -52.86 23.55 34.52
C ILE A 17 -52.67 22.83 33.19
N LEU A 18 -53.70 22.11 32.71
CA LEU A 18 -53.67 21.40 31.43
C LEU A 18 -53.47 22.35 30.25
N LYS A 19 -54.16 23.50 30.23
CA LYS A 19 -53.95 24.54 29.21
C LYS A 19 -52.50 25.06 29.19
N LYS A 20 -51.90 25.28 30.36
CA LYS A 20 -50.49 25.72 30.47
C LYS A 20 -49.50 24.64 30.01
N LYS A 21 -49.79 23.38 30.31
CA LYS A 21 -48.99 22.23 29.85
C LYS A 21 -49.11 22.04 28.33
N LEU A 22 -50.31 22.17 27.77
CA LEU A 22 -50.56 22.09 26.33
C LEU A 22 -49.78 23.17 25.56
N ALA A 23 -49.89 24.43 25.99
CA ALA A 23 -49.14 25.54 25.39
C ALA A 23 -47.61 25.33 25.45
N ARG A 24 -47.10 24.78 26.55
CA ARG A 24 -45.67 24.42 26.68
C ARG A 24 -45.28 23.25 25.77
N SER A 25 -46.16 22.29 25.59
CA SER A 25 -45.97 21.15 24.68
C SER A 25 -45.93 21.57 23.21
N GLU A 26 -46.81 22.49 22.81
CA GLU A 26 -46.84 23.05 21.45
C GLU A 26 -45.58 23.88 21.16
N ALA A 27 -45.13 24.70 22.11
CA ALA A 27 -43.87 25.44 21.99
C ALA A 27 -42.64 24.52 21.90
N ASN A 28 -42.63 23.43 22.67
CA ASN A 28 -41.59 22.40 22.57
C ASN A 28 -41.61 21.71 21.20
N ARG A 29 -42.80 21.40 20.65
CA ARG A 29 -42.94 20.77 19.33
C ARG A 29 -42.32 21.63 18.21
N VAL A 30 -42.63 22.91 18.19
CA VAL A 30 -42.06 23.86 17.20
C VAL A 30 -40.54 23.99 17.36
N THR A 31 -40.03 23.94 18.59
CA THR A 31 -38.58 23.98 18.84
C THR A 31 -37.89 22.70 18.35
N LEU A 32 -38.52 21.55 18.56
CA LEU A 32 -38.02 20.26 18.08
C LEU A 32 -38.01 20.18 16.55
N GLU A 33 -39.04 20.69 15.87
CA GLU A 33 -39.08 20.78 14.39
C GLU A 33 -37.91 21.64 13.87
N LYS A 34 -37.65 22.80 14.48
CA LYS A 34 -36.52 23.67 14.08
C LYS A 34 -35.16 23.02 14.29
N ILE A 35 -34.98 22.25 15.38
CA ILE A 35 -33.75 21.50 15.65
C ILE A 35 -33.59 20.38 14.62
N TRP A 36 -34.68 19.68 14.32
CA TRP A 36 -34.68 18.61 13.33
C TRP A 36 -34.31 19.13 11.94
N ASP A 37 -34.93 20.22 11.47
CA ASP A 37 -34.60 20.87 10.20
C ASP A 37 -33.12 21.29 10.12
N ARG A 38 -32.58 21.84 11.22
CA ARG A 38 -31.17 22.26 11.29
C ARG A 38 -30.24 21.07 11.22
N ASN A 39 -30.53 20.01 11.98
CA ASN A 39 -29.73 18.80 12.00
C ASN A 39 -29.79 18.10 10.64
N SER A 40 -30.95 18.01 9.99
CA SER A 40 -31.10 17.41 8.66
C SER A 40 -30.21 18.10 7.62
N ARG A 41 -30.19 19.44 7.60
CA ARG A 41 -29.28 20.20 6.71
C ARG A 41 -27.80 19.97 7.04
N LEU A 42 -27.48 19.88 8.33
CA LEU A 42 -26.11 19.61 8.76
C LEU A 42 -25.66 18.22 8.33
N PHE A 43 -26.51 17.21 8.49
CA PHE A 43 -26.24 15.84 8.04
C PHE A 43 -26.07 15.78 6.52
N GLU A 44 -26.95 16.41 5.73
CA GLU A 44 -26.79 16.46 4.28
C GLU A 44 -25.44 17.08 3.85
N THR A 45 -25.03 18.15 4.52
CA THR A 45 -23.74 18.80 4.24
C THR A 45 -22.57 17.90 4.63
N LEU A 46 -22.64 17.27 5.81
CA LEU A 46 -21.60 16.36 6.29
C LEU A 46 -21.47 15.12 5.39
N HIS A 47 -22.60 14.58 4.91
CA HIS A 47 -22.61 13.46 3.97
C HIS A 47 -21.94 13.83 2.66
N LYS A 48 -22.22 15.01 2.10
CA LYS A 48 -21.53 15.50 0.90
C LYS A 48 -20.03 15.66 1.10
N GLU A 49 -19.61 16.21 2.25
CA GLU A 49 -18.19 16.36 2.57
C GLU A 49 -17.50 15.00 2.70
N ILE A 50 -18.12 14.03 3.39
CA ILE A 50 -17.58 12.68 3.54
C ILE A 50 -17.43 11.99 2.17
N GLU A 51 -18.43 12.11 1.28
CA GLU A 51 -18.33 11.53 -0.06
C GLU A 51 -17.21 12.19 -0.87
N THR A 52 -17.09 13.53 -0.82
CA THR A 52 -16.00 14.25 -1.49
C THR A 52 -14.61 13.84 -0.97
N GLN A 53 -14.48 13.70 0.35
CA GLN A 53 -13.25 13.24 1.00
C GLN A 53 -12.92 11.79 0.60
N ARG A 54 -13.92 10.91 0.54
CA ARG A 54 -13.76 9.51 0.10
C ARG A 54 -13.29 9.43 -1.34
N GLU A 55 -13.89 10.20 -2.23
CA GLU A 55 -13.47 10.27 -3.64
C GLU A 55 -12.01 10.76 -3.75
N LEU A 56 -11.64 11.81 -3.02
CA LEU A 56 -10.28 12.33 -3.02
C LEU A 56 -9.26 11.30 -2.49
N VAL A 57 -9.59 10.61 -1.39
CA VAL A 57 -8.73 9.56 -0.82
C VAL A 57 -8.59 8.40 -1.81
N GLN A 58 -9.67 8.01 -2.48
CA GLN A 58 -9.64 6.96 -3.49
C GLN A 58 -8.78 7.35 -4.70
N GLN A 59 -8.94 8.57 -5.21
CA GLN A 59 -8.09 9.09 -6.29
C GLN A 59 -6.62 9.13 -5.88
N LYS A 60 -6.31 9.62 -4.68
CA LYS A 60 -4.94 9.68 -4.18
C LYS A 60 -4.32 8.30 -4.03
N LYS A 61 -5.11 7.31 -3.59
CA LYS A 61 -4.68 5.92 -3.50
C LYS A 61 -4.36 5.37 -4.89
N GLU A 62 -5.23 5.57 -5.87
CA GLU A 62 -5.01 5.13 -7.26
C GLU A 62 -3.77 5.80 -7.88
N GLU A 63 -3.56 7.10 -7.65
CA GLU A 63 -2.35 7.82 -8.06
C GLU A 63 -1.08 7.22 -7.44
N LEU A 64 -1.11 6.92 -6.14
CA LEU A 64 0.00 6.28 -5.42
C LEU A 64 0.30 4.89 -5.93
N GLU A 65 -0.72 4.06 -6.16
CA GLU A 65 -0.57 2.70 -6.72
C GLU A 65 -0.03 2.76 -8.16
N ALA A 66 -0.52 3.67 -8.99
CA ALA A 66 -0.01 3.87 -10.34
C ALA A 66 1.44 4.36 -10.36
N LEU A 67 1.82 5.24 -9.43
CA LEU A 67 3.20 5.69 -9.25
C LEU A 67 4.10 4.54 -8.77
N ALA A 68 3.63 3.77 -7.78
CA ALA A 68 4.33 2.59 -7.28
C ALA A 68 4.59 1.58 -8.39
N ALA A 69 3.59 1.26 -9.21
CA ALA A 69 3.72 0.35 -10.34
C ALA A 69 4.69 0.86 -11.42
N LYS A 70 4.79 2.18 -11.61
CA LYS A 70 5.79 2.79 -12.51
C LYS A 70 7.20 2.67 -11.93
N LEU A 71 7.37 2.93 -10.63
CA LEU A 71 8.66 2.82 -9.94
C LEU A 71 9.13 1.37 -9.79
N ALA A 72 8.22 0.41 -9.66
CA ALA A 72 8.52 -1.02 -9.61
C ALA A 72 9.34 -1.51 -10.82
N LYS A 73 9.22 -0.84 -11.98
CA LYS A 73 10.02 -1.15 -13.18
C LYS A 73 11.49 -0.75 -13.07
N TYR A 74 11.83 0.07 -12.09
CA TYR A 74 13.16 0.65 -11.89
C TYR A 74 13.77 0.32 -10.52
N LEU A 75 13.00 -0.32 -9.63
CA LEU A 75 13.42 -0.71 -8.29
C LEU A 75 13.55 -2.24 -8.23
N SER A 76 14.57 -2.75 -7.52
CA SER A 76 14.64 -4.20 -7.28
C SER A 76 13.44 -4.66 -6.44
N PRO A 77 12.94 -5.90 -6.61
CA PRO A 77 11.77 -6.41 -5.90
C PRO A 77 11.86 -6.24 -4.37
N GLN A 78 13.06 -6.37 -3.82
CA GLN A 78 13.32 -6.23 -2.38
C GLN A 78 13.16 -4.79 -1.87
N VAL A 79 13.52 -3.79 -2.69
CA VAL A 79 13.30 -2.38 -2.36
C VAL A 79 11.82 -2.03 -2.46
N TYR A 80 11.14 -2.54 -3.49
CA TYR A 80 9.70 -2.39 -3.66
C TYR A 80 8.94 -2.91 -2.43
N ASP A 81 9.19 -4.16 -2.02
CA ASP A 81 8.53 -4.74 -0.85
C ASP A 81 8.82 -3.96 0.42
N SER A 82 10.06 -3.48 0.62
CA SER A 82 10.42 -2.73 1.83
C SER A 82 9.75 -1.35 1.96
N ILE A 83 9.46 -0.68 0.83
CA ILE A 83 8.86 0.67 0.82
C ILE A 83 7.33 0.57 0.92
N PHE A 84 6.72 -0.40 0.25
CA PHE A 84 5.27 -0.45 0.07
C PHE A 84 4.53 -1.34 1.08
N THR A 85 5.19 -2.27 1.78
CA THR A 85 4.55 -3.04 2.87
C THR A 85 4.55 -2.32 4.22
N GLY A 86 5.27 -1.20 4.35
CA GLY A 86 5.36 -0.43 5.59
C GLY A 86 6.12 -1.14 6.72
N GLU A 87 6.75 -2.29 6.45
CA GLU A 87 7.44 -3.10 7.47
C GLU A 87 8.80 -2.53 7.90
N ARG A 88 9.30 -1.47 7.25
CA ARG A 88 10.57 -0.84 7.63
C ARG A 88 10.46 0.68 7.70
N GLU A 89 10.73 1.23 8.89
CA GLU A 89 11.39 2.52 8.96
C GLU A 89 12.70 2.40 8.16
N VAL A 90 12.74 2.98 6.95
CA VAL A 90 13.97 3.10 6.19
C VAL A 90 14.86 4.11 6.92
N LYS A 91 15.54 3.66 7.99
CA LYS A 91 16.63 4.41 8.59
C LYS A 91 17.79 4.39 7.61
N ILE A 92 17.87 5.44 6.80
CA ILE A 92 19.01 5.71 5.94
C ILE A 92 20.21 5.96 6.87
N GLY A 93 21.07 4.96 6.99
CA GLY A 93 22.27 4.98 7.82
C GLY A 93 23.39 4.18 7.16
N THR A 94 24.64 4.54 7.46
CA THR A 94 25.81 3.85 6.93
C THR A 94 26.25 2.76 7.92
N TYR A 95 26.25 1.51 7.47
CA TYR A 95 26.68 0.36 8.28
C TYR A 95 27.78 -0.40 7.55
N ARG A 96 28.76 -0.93 8.30
CA ARG A 96 29.74 -1.88 7.78
C ARG A 96 29.24 -3.30 8.05
N LYS A 97 29.16 -4.12 7.00
CA LYS A 97 28.79 -5.53 7.05
C LYS A 97 29.71 -6.34 6.15
N THR A 98 30.00 -7.57 6.53
CA THR A 98 30.63 -8.55 5.63
C THR A 98 29.55 -9.11 4.72
N LEU A 99 29.79 -9.13 3.41
CA LEU A 99 28.85 -9.65 2.41
C LEU A 99 29.57 -10.66 1.51
N THR A 100 28.82 -11.66 1.04
CA THR A 100 29.25 -12.44 -0.13
C THR A 100 28.67 -11.78 -1.36
N VAL A 101 29.50 -11.44 -2.35
CA VAL A 101 29.05 -10.76 -3.57
C VAL A 101 29.28 -11.66 -4.78
N PHE A 102 28.28 -11.72 -5.65
CA PHE A 102 28.26 -12.45 -6.91
C PHE A 102 28.13 -11.47 -8.07
N PHE A 103 28.91 -11.72 -9.12
CA PHE A 103 28.83 -11.03 -10.40
C PHE A 103 28.78 -12.07 -11.52
N SER A 104 27.89 -11.86 -12.49
CA SER A 104 27.89 -12.58 -13.76
C SER A 104 27.74 -11.61 -14.92
N ASP A 105 28.22 -12.00 -16.09
CA ASP A 105 28.11 -11.26 -17.34
C ASP A 105 27.95 -12.23 -18.52
N ILE A 106 27.37 -11.80 -19.63
CA ILE A 106 27.14 -12.69 -20.78
C ILE A 106 28.37 -12.71 -21.69
N VAL A 107 28.88 -13.91 -21.99
CA VAL A 107 29.97 -14.07 -22.93
C VAL A 107 29.54 -13.66 -24.35
N GLY A 108 30.29 -12.73 -24.96
CA GLY A 108 30.06 -12.28 -26.33
C GLY A 108 28.81 -11.42 -26.52
N PHE A 109 28.29 -10.79 -25.46
CA PHE A 109 27.11 -9.93 -25.54
C PHE A 109 27.28 -8.80 -26.56
N THR A 110 28.40 -8.09 -26.56
CA THR A 110 28.66 -6.97 -27.47
C THR A 110 28.46 -7.37 -28.93
N GLU A 111 29.10 -8.46 -29.37
CA GLU A 111 28.99 -8.94 -30.75
C GLU A 111 27.56 -9.37 -31.10
N ARG A 112 26.89 -10.11 -30.19
CA ARG A 112 25.49 -10.50 -30.39
C ARG A 112 24.56 -9.30 -30.45
N SER A 113 24.81 -8.28 -29.64
CA SER A 113 23.99 -7.08 -29.55
C SER A 113 24.03 -6.25 -30.85
N GLU A 114 25.17 -6.23 -31.53
CA GLU A 114 25.36 -5.51 -32.80
C GLU A 114 24.66 -6.19 -33.98
N GLN A 115 24.46 -7.51 -33.91
CA GLN A 115 23.83 -8.31 -34.96
C GLN A 115 22.32 -8.47 -34.78
N MET A 116 21.79 -8.19 -33.58
CA MET A 116 20.39 -8.36 -33.26
C MET A 116 19.58 -7.09 -33.51
N GLU A 117 18.37 -7.26 -34.05
CA GLU A 117 17.38 -6.19 -34.09
C GLU A 117 17.04 -5.72 -32.66
N ILE A 118 17.00 -4.41 -32.42
CA ILE A 118 16.79 -3.79 -31.10
C ILE A 118 15.64 -4.43 -30.33
N GLY A 119 14.47 -4.60 -30.97
CA GLY A 119 13.29 -5.18 -30.33
C GLY A 119 13.43 -6.66 -29.96
N LYS A 120 14.33 -7.41 -30.63
CA LYS A 120 14.66 -8.79 -30.28
C LYS A 120 15.71 -8.84 -29.18
N LEU A 121 16.74 -8.00 -29.27
CA LEU A 121 17.78 -7.87 -28.25
C LEU A 121 17.18 -7.53 -26.88
N SER A 122 16.32 -6.50 -26.81
CA SER A 122 15.69 -6.11 -25.54
C SER A 122 14.84 -7.21 -24.94
N ARG A 123 14.05 -7.94 -25.75
CA ARG A 123 13.24 -9.05 -25.26
C ARG A 123 14.09 -10.20 -24.74
N TRP A 124 15.15 -10.56 -25.47
CA TRP A 124 16.07 -11.62 -25.07
C TRP A 124 16.83 -11.27 -23.79
N LEU A 125 17.39 -10.05 -23.71
CA LEU A 125 18.10 -9.58 -22.52
C LEU A 125 17.17 -9.52 -21.31
N ASN A 126 15.98 -8.94 -21.46
CA ASN A 126 15.01 -8.87 -20.36
C ASN A 126 14.63 -10.26 -19.86
N HIS A 127 14.43 -11.23 -20.76
CA HIS A 127 14.12 -12.60 -20.38
C HIS A 127 15.27 -13.25 -19.59
N TYR A 128 16.52 -13.03 -20.00
CA TYR A 128 17.69 -13.47 -19.24
C TYR A 128 17.75 -12.83 -17.84
N LEU A 129 17.68 -11.50 -17.77
CA LEU A 129 17.80 -10.76 -16.51
C LEU A 129 16.66 -11.10 -15.53
N GLU A 130 15.43 -11.25 -16.03
CA GLU A 130 14.27 -11.68 -15.24
C GLU A 130 14.52 -13.07 -14.64
N ARG A 131 15.02 -14.01 -15.45
CA ARG A 131 15.31 -15.37 -14.98
C ARG A 131 16.42 -15.42 -13.95
N MET A 132 17.48 -14.63 -14.13
CA MET A 132 18.55 -14.51 -13.13
C MET A 132 18.03 -13.88 -11.84
N ALA A 133 17.17 -12.87 -11.92
CA ALA A 133 16.55 -12.25 -10.74
C ALA A 133 15.68 -13.23 -9.94
N GLU A 134 14.86 -14.04 -10.62
CA GLU A 134 14.05 -15.08 -9.99
C GLU A 134 14.92 -16.07 -9.21
N ILE A 135 16.01 -16.54 -9.83
CA ILE A 135 16.94 -17.47 -9.18
C ILE A 135 17.62 -16.80 -7.98
N ALA A 136 18.05 -15.54 -8.09
CA ALA A 136 18.65 -14.82 -6.97
C ALA A 136 17.71 -14.78 -5.76
N ILE A 137 16.44 -14.43 -5.97
CA ILE A 137 15.43 -14.36 -4.91
C ILE A 137 15.16 -15.75 -4.31
N GLN A 138 15.08 -16.80 -5.14
CA GLN A 138 14.85 -18.18 -4.68
C GLN A 138 15.94 -18.68 -3.72
N TYR A 139 17.18 -18.22 -3.91
CA TYR A 139 18.31 -18.59 -3.07
C TYR A 139 18.58 -17.59 -1.93
N GLU A 140 17.66 -16.65 -1.69
CA GLU A 140 17.78 -15.60 -0.66
C GLU A 140 18.91 -14.59 -0.92
N GLY A 141 19.31 -14.45 -2.18
CA GLY A 141 20.22 -13.40 -2.63
C GLY A 141 19.50 -12.07 -2.79
N THR A 142 20.18 -10.99 -2.43
CA THR A 142 19.72 -9.62 -2.63
C THR A 142 20.23 -9.09 -3.95
N LEU A 143 19.32 -8.79 -4.88
CA LEU A 143 19.64 -8.23 -6.18
C LEU A 143 19.95 -6.74 -6.01
N ASP A 144 21.21 -6.35 -6.24
CA ASP A 144 21.65 -4.96 -6.12
C ASP A 144 21.26 -4.16 -7.36
N LYS A 145 21.79 -4.58 -8.52
CA LYS A 145 21.50 -3.93 -9.81
C LYS A 145 21.88 -4.82 -10.99
N PHE A 146 21.43 -4.36 -12.16
CA PHE A 146 21.93 -4.78 -13.46
C PHE A 146 22.90 -3.73 -14.00
N ILE A 147 23.97 -4.18 -14.66
CA ILE A 147 24.97 -3.32 -15.30
C ILE A 147 25.13 -3.77 -16.75
N GLY A 148 24.27 -3.28 -17.64
CA GLY A 148 24.17 -3.82 -18.99
C GLY A 148 23.59 -5.23 -18.97
N ASP A 149 24.37 -6.21 -19.42
CA ASP A 149 24.09 -7.65 -19.35
C ASP A 149 24.60 -8.32 -18.06
N ALA A 150 25.32 -7.58 -17.23
CA ALA A 150 25.83 -8.09 -15.97
C ALA A 150 24.78 -8.04 -14.84
N VAL A 151 24.84 -9.03 -13.96
CA VAL A 151 23.99 -9.17 -12.78
C VAL A 151 24.86 -9.10 -11.52
N MET A 152 24.47 -8.28 -10.55
CA MET A 152 25.12 -8.17 -9.25
C MET A 152 24.15 -8.59 -8.13
N VAL A 153 24.55 -9.61 -7.36
CA VAL A 153 23.79 -10.13 -6.22
C VAL A 153 24.69 -10.16 -5.00
N PHE A 154 24.15 -9.89 -3.82
CA PHE A 154 24.87 -10.10 -2.58
C PHE A 154 24.06 -10.88 -1.54
N PHE A 155 24.77 -11.50 -0.61
CA PHE A 155 24.23 -12.24 0.52
C PHE A 155 24.81 -11.67 1.81
N GLY A 156 24.02 -11.72 2.89
CA GLY A 156 24.38 -11.17 4.21
C GLY A 156 23.66 -9.88 4.58
N ASP A 157 22.85 -9.32 3.68
CA ASP A 157 21.94 -8.21 3.91
C ASP A 157 20.72 -8.35 2.99
N PRO A 158 19.47 -8.06 3.42
CA PRO A 158 19.07 -7.55 4.74
C PRO A 158 19.06 -8.60 5.85
N LYS A 159 19.19 -9.89 5.51
CA LYS A 159 19.28 -11.01 6.44
C LYS A 159 20.58 -11.78 6.14
N SER A 160 21.18 -12.35 7.18
CA SER A 160 22.36 -13.21 7.08
C SER A 160 22.14 -14.43 7.94
N GLU A 161 22.54 -15.60 7.45
CA GLU A 161 22.63 -16.82 8.27
C GLU A 161 24.07 -17.13 8.72
N GLY A 162 24.97 -16.15 8.55
CA GLY A 162 26.40 -16.27 8.78
C GLY A 162 27.20 -16.44 7.49
N GLU A 163 28.42 -15.89 7.47
CA GLU A 163 29.26 -15.75 6.27
C GLU A 163 29.41 -17.06 5.47
N GLN A 164 29.55 -18.20 6.17
CA GLN A 164 29.70 -19.52 5.52
C GLN A 164 28.41 -19.98 4.80
N ARG A 165 27.25 -19.73 5.40
CA ARG A 165 25.95 -20.10 4.79
C ARG A 165 25.60 -19.18 3.64
N ASP A 166 25.85 -17.88 3.82
CA ASP A 166 25.67 -16.87 2.77
C ASP A 166 26.53 -17.23 1.54
N ALA A 167 27.78 -17.65 1.74
CA ALA A 167 28.65 -18.13 0.67
C ALA A 167 28.14 -19.43 0.02
N PHE A 168 27.62 -20.37 0.81
CA PHE A 168 27.05 -21.61 0.29
C PHE A 168 25.78 -21.36 -0.55
N HIS A 169 24.91 -20.44 -0.11
CA HIS A 169 23.72 -20.03 -0.87
C HIS A 169 24.11 -19.36 -2.19
N CYS A 170 25.10 -18.47 -2.16
CA CYS A 170 25.68 -17.85 -3.34
C CYS A 170 26.20 -18.87 -4.37
N ILE A 171 26.97 -19.87 -3.93
CA ILE A 171 27.50 -20.90 -4.84
C ILE A 171 26.37 -21.74 -5.43
N ARG A 172 25.37 -22.15 -4.63
CA ARG A 172 24.22 -22.92 -5.13
C ARG A 172 23.40 -22.12 -6.15
N MET A 173 23.16 -20.84 -5.87
CA MET A 173 22.53 -19.92 -6.81
C MET A 173 23.31 -19.85 -8.13
N ALA A 174 24.62 -19.62 -8.07
CA ALA A 174 25.48 -19.51 -9.25
C ALA A 174 25.46 -20.78 -10.12
N MET A 175 25.42 -21.97 -9.50
CA MET A 175 25.30 -23.24 -10.22
C MET A 175 23.98 -23.35 -10.99
N VAL A 176 22.87 -22.93 -10.39
CA VAL A 176 21.55 -22.94 -11.03
C VAL A 176 21.44 -21.87 -12.12
N MET A 177 21.95 -20.67 -11.87
CA MET A 177 22.03 -19.60 -12.88
C MET A 177 22.79 -20.08 -14.13
N ARG A 178 23.93 -20.73 -13.95
CA ARG A 178 24.71 -21.28 -15.07
C ARG A 178 23.93 -22.34 -15.86
N GLU A 179 23.25 -23.25 -15.17
CA GLU A 179 22.44 -24.28 -15.83
C GLU A 179 21.28 -23.67 -16.61
N GLU A 180 20.64 -22.64 -16.06
CA GLU A 180 19.55 -21.96 -16.72
C GLU A 180 20.02 -21.12 -17.91
N ALA A 181 21.14 -20.42 -17.77
CA ALA A 181 21.76 -19.68 -18.87
C ALA A 181 22.07 -20.59 -20.08
N LYS A 182 22.61 -21.79 -19.81
CA LYS A 182 22.84 -22.80 -20.86
C LYS A 182 21.57 -23.21 -21.60
N LYS A 183 20.46 -23.42 -20.89
CA LYS A 183 19.16 -23.74 -21.52
C LYS A 183 18.66 -22.59 -22.41
N MET A 184 19.02 -21.35 -22.07
CA MET A 184 18.66 -20.15 -22.81
C MET A 184 19.62 -19.85 -23.98
N GLY A 185 20.65 -20.68 -24.20
CA GLY A 185 21.66 -20.47 -25.25
C GLY A 185 22.65 -19.33 -24.93
N VAL A 186 22.84 -19.07 -23.63
CA VAL A 186 23.73 -18.07 -23.07
C VAL A 186 24.80 -18.84 -22.28
N ASP A 187 25.98 -19.03 -22.87
CA ASP A 187 27.11 -19.78 -22.28
C ASP A 187 28.39 -18.95 -22.41
#